data_AF-A0A972AB18-F1
#
_entry.id   AF-A0A972AB18-F1
#
_cell.length_a   1.000
_cell.length_b   1.000
_cell.length_c   1.000
_cell.angle_alpha   90.00
_cell.angle_beta   90.00
_cell.angle_gamma   90.00
#
_symmetry.space_group_name_H-M   'P 1'
#
loop_
_entity.id
_entity.type
_entity.pdbx_description
1 polymer ?
#
loop_
_entity_poly.entity_id
_entity_poly.type
_entity_poly.pdbx_seq_one_letter_code
_entity_poly.pdbx_strand_id
1 'polypeptide(L)'
;MRKITISSFLLLIVLLASCKSDHKNSFWSDGVALFDIQEVFRDERFPNVVVAKDGSIVCSWGSENIRVRRSEDGGATWQPAIDIVNPGFQGGGAIVDETTGDILLFIEEGHSIAPVMLYRAHIMENVETRQHNYKAK
;
A
#
# COMPACT_ATOMS: atom_id res chain seq x y z
N MET A 1 18.09 29.00 -62.56
CA MET A 1 18.77 28.80 -61.27
C MET A 1 17.83 29.24 -60.15
N ARG A 2 17.23 28.29 -59.41
CA ARG A 2 16.27 28.59 -58.33
C ARG A 2 17.05 29.08 -57.10
N LYS A 3 16.81 30.32 -56.68
CA LYS A 3 17.36 30.89 -55.44
C LYS A 3 16.70 30.18 -54.26
N ILE A 4 17.41 29.26 -53.62
CA ILE A 4 16.98 28.67 -52.35
C ILE A 4 17.07 29.79 -51.32
N THR A 5 15.90 30.29 -50.91
CA THR A 5 15.75 31.42 -49.98
C THR A 5 16.23 31.00 -48.60
N ILE A 6 17.18 31.75 -48.03
CA ILE A 6 17.80 31.53 -46.70
C ILE A 6 16.73 31.29 -45.58
N SER A 7 15.53 31.84 -45.76
CA SER A 7 14.36 31.65 -44.89
C SER A 7 13.95 30.17 -44.71
N SER A 8 14.00 29.36 -45.77
CA SER A 8 13.63 27.94 -45.70
C SER A 8 14.66 27.11 -44.93
N PHE A 9 15.93 27.52 -44.94
CA PHE A 9 17.00 26.86 -44.19
C PHE A 9 16.90 27.18 -42.70
N LEU A 10 16.54 28.41 -42.35
CA LEU A 10 16.33 28.84 -40.97
C LEU A 10 15.13 28.14 -40.33
N LEU A 11 14.04 27.95 -41.08
CA LEU A 11 12.85 27.23 -40.62
C LEU A 11 13.16 25.74 -40.34
N LEU A 12 14.02 25.12 -41.15
CA LEU A 12 14.45 23.74 -40.94
C LEU A 12 15.31 23.59 -39.67
N ILE A 13 16.18 24.57 -39.38
CA ILE A 13 17.00 24.58 -38.16
C ILE A 13 16.11 24.71 -36.90
N VAL A 14 15.07 25.55 -36.94
CA VAL A 14 14.13 25.71 -35.82
C VAL A 14 13.32 24.43 -35.58
N LEU A 15 12.93 23.71 -36.64
CA LEU A 15 12.24 22.41 -36.53
C LEU A 15 13.13 21.32 -35.93
N LEU A 16 14.43 21.32 -36.24
CA LEU A 16 15.40 20.37 -35.70
C LEU A 16 15.82 20.69 -34.25
N ALA A 17 15.68 21.94 -33.81
CA ALA A 17 15.98 22.38 -32.44
C ALA A 17 14.84 22.13 -31.44
N SER A 18 13.68 21.63 -31.89
CA SER A 18 12.56 21.26 -31.02
C SER A 18 12.85 19.94 -30.30
N CYS A 19 13.74 19.98 -29.31
CA CYS A 19 13.95 18.87 -28.38
C CYS A 19 12.74 18.77 -27.45
N LYS A 20 11.99 17.67 -27.53
CA LYS A 20 11.08 17.26 -26.47
C LYS A 20 11.91 16.89 -25.25
N SER A 21 11.72 17.59 -24.13
CA SER A 21 12.16 17.10 -22.83
C SER A 21 11.33 15.88 -22.48
N ASP A 22 11.99 14.71 -22.42
CA ASP A 22 11.36 13.50 -21.90
C ASP A 22 11.33 13.64 -20.37
N HIS A 23 10.18 14.04 -19.82
CA HIS A 23 9.98 14.13 -18.37
C HIS A 23 9.92 12.71 -17.80
N LYS A 24 11.09 12.10 -17.58
CA LYS A 24 11.19 10.85 -16.83
C LYS A 24 10.65 11.07 -15.43
N ASN A 25 9.69 10.24 -15.03
CA ASN A 25 9.15 10.30 -13.68
C ASN A 25 10.19 9.71 -12.70
N SER A 26 10.50 10.48 -11.65
CA SER A 26 11.56 10.19 -10.68
C SER A 26 11.35 8.90 -9.88
N PHE A 27 10.15 8.32 -9.90
CA PHE A 27 9.85 7.04 -9.27
C PHE A 27 10.17 5.83 -10.16
N TRP A 28 10.40 6.03 -11.46
CA TRP A 28 10.85 4.95 -12.34
C TRP A 28 12.36 4.88 -12.31
N SER A 29 12.86 3.74 -11.87
CA SER A 29 14.27 3.49 -11.68
C SER A 29 15.02 3.04 -12.94
N ASP A 30 14.38 3.12 -14.12
CA ASP A 30 14.92 2.64 -15.40
C ASP A 30 15.49 1.20 -15.33
N GLY A 31 14.84 0.32 -14.56
CA GLY A 31 15.24 -1.08 -14.38
C GLY A 31 16.27 -1.32 -13.28
N VAL A 32 16.70 -0.28 -12.56
CA VAL A 32 17.56 -0.41 -11.38
C VAL A 32 16.71 -0.79 -10.16
N ALA A 33 17.12 -1.81 -9.40
CA ALA A 33 16.45 -2.10 -8.14
C ALA A 33 16.72 -0.97 -7.12
N LEU A 34 15.65 -0.35 -6.61
CA LEU A 34 15.75 0.73 -5.60
C LEU A 34 15.33 0.29 -4.20
N PHE A 35 14.60 -0.82 -4.09
CA PHE A 35 14.00 -1.27 -2.84
C PHE A 35 14.50 -2.66 -2.50
N ASP A 36 14.77 -2.87 -1.22
CA ASP A 36 14.93 -4.20 -0.67
C ASP A 36 13.57 -4.90 -0.63
N ILE A 37 13.55 -6.19 -0.93
CA ILE A 37 12.34 -7.01 -0.93
C ILE A 37 12.47 -8.03 0.20
N GLN A 38 11.41 -8.13 1.01
CA GLN A 38 11.32 -9.15 2.05
C GLN A 38 9.92 -9.73 2.12
N GLU A 39 9.86 -10.98 2.52
CA GLU A 39 8.61 -11.70 2.74
C GLU A 39 8.16 -11.52 4.20
N VAL A 40 6.99 -10.90 4.40
CA VAL A 40 6.43 -10.60 5.74
C VAL A 40 5.60 -11.78 6.27
N PHE A 41 4.88 -12.46 5.38
CA PHE A 41 4.13 -13.70 5.63
C PHE A 41 4.41 -14.69 4.50
N ARG A 42 4.47 -15.99 4.81
CA ARG A 42 4.86 -17.06 3.86
C ARG A 42 3.71 -17.93 3.37
N ASP A 43 2.57 -17.78 4.02
CA ASP A 43 1.36 -18.57 3.88
C ASP A 43 0.19 -17.65 3.51
N GLU A 44 -1.00 -18.19 3.25
CA GLU A 44 -2.25 -17.44 2.99
C GLU A 44 -2.12 -16.33 1.91
N ARG A 45 -3.13 -15.45 1.77
CA ARG A 45 -3.17 -14.32 0.83
C ARG A 45 -4.00 -13.16 1.40
N PHE A 46 -4.21 -12.14 0.56
CA PHE A 46 -4.98 -10.91 0.83
C PHE A 46 -4.26 -9.94 1.78
N PRO A 47 -3.18 -9.28 1.33
CA PRO A 47 -2.48 -8.24 2.10
C PRO A 47 -3.27 -6.94 2.21
N ASN A 48 -3.00 -6.20 3.28
CA ASN A 48 -3.19 -4.75 3.35
C ASN A 48 -2.03 -4.17 4.20
N VAL A 49 -1.69 -2.92 3.98
CA VAL A 49 -0.65 -2.19 4.72
C VAL A 49 -1.13 -0.79 5.05
N VAL A 50 -0.92 -0.37 6.30
CA VAL A 50 -1.19 0.99 6.76
C VAL A 50 0.02 1.54 7.51
N VAL A 51 0.17 2.85 7.48
CA VAL A 51 1.11 3.57 8.36
C VAL A 51 0.30 4.11 9.53
N ALA A 52 0.58 3.60 10.72
CA ALA A 52 -0.04 4.04 11.95
C ALA A 52 0.34 5.49 12.28
N LYS A 53 -0.41 6.11 13.19
CA LYS A 53 -0.22 7.52 13.57
C LYS A 53 1.18 7.82 14.13
N ASP A 54 1.82 6.83 14.75
CA ASP A 54 3.18 6.95 15.30
C ASP A 54 4.29 6.72 14.25
N GLY A 55 3.92 6.48 12.98
CA GLY A 55 4.84 6.19 11.88
C GLY A 55 5.21 4.72 11.73
N SER A 56 4.75 3.84 12.62
CA SER A 56 4.95 2.40 12.47
C SER A 56 4.14 1.85 11.30
N ILE A 57 4.65 0.81 10.65
CA ILE A 57 3.98 0.15 9.53
C ILE A 57 3.28 -1.09 10.07
N VAL A 58 2.01 -1.27 9.72
CA VAL A 58 1.24 -2.47 10.07
C VAL A 58 0.77 -3.15 8.79
N CYS A 59 1.18 -4.40 8.61
CA CYS A 59 0.72 -5.27 7.54
C CYS A 59 -0.30 -6.26 8.09
N SER A 60 -1.49 -6.31 7.49
CA SER A 60 -2.50 -7.34 7.75
C SER A 60 -2.56 -8.37 6.64
N TRP A 61 -2.80 -9.63 7.00
CA TRP A 61 -2.76 -10.75 6.09
C TRP A 61 -3.71 -11.86 6.55
N GLY A 62 -4.40 -12.52 5.62
CA GLY A 62 -5.15 -13.74 5.93
C GLY A 62 -6.35 -14.03 5.03
N SER A 63 -6.49 -15.29 4.62
CA SER A 63 -7.68 -15.87 3.98
C SER A 63 -8.46 -16.81 4.91
N GLU A 64 -7.86 -17.25 6.01
CA GLU A 64 -8.47 -18.12 7.03
C GLU A 64 -8.16 -17.65 8.46
N ASN A 65 -6.97 -17.10 8.69
CA ASN A 65 -6.57 -16.50 9.96
C ASN A 65 -6.03 -15.09 9.72
N ILE A 66 -6.70 -14.08 10.28
CA ILE A 66 -6.26 -12.71 10.13
C ILE A 66 -5.17 -12.41 11.14
N ARG A 67 -3.99 -12.09 10.61
CA ARG A 67 -2.79 -11.77 11.37
C ARG A 67 -2.27 -10.41 10.98
N VAL A 68 -1.59 -9.77 11.92
CA VAL A 68 -0.84 -8.55 11.66
C VAL A 68 0.62 -8.68 12.07
N ARG A 69 1.50 -7.97 11.38
CA ARG A 69 2.86 -7.68 11.83
C ARG A 69 3.09 -6.19 11.82
N ARG A 70 3.89 -5.72 12.77
CA ARG A 70 4.27 -4.31 12.91
C ARG A 70 5.77 -4.14 12.71
N SER A 71 6.13 -3.05 12.06
CA SER A 71 7.51 -2.57 11.93
C SER A 71 7.59 -1.14 12.48
N GLU A 72 8.59 -0.89 13.31
CA GLU A 72 8.87 0.44 13.90
C GLU A 72 10.03 1.15 13.19
N ASP A 73 10.64 0.51 12.18
CA ASP A 73 11.85 0.96 11.48
C ASP A 73 11.65 1.10 9.96
N GLY A 74 10.44 1.47 9.54
CA GLY A 74 10.13 1.73 8.13
C GLY A 74 10.06 0.46 7.28
N GLY A 75 9.85 -0.70 7.90
CA GLY A 75 9.73 -1.99 7.24
C GLY A 75 11.01 -2.80 7.20
N ALA A 76 12.12 -2.33 7.79
CA ALA A 76 13.40 -3.06 7.78
C ALA A 76 13.33 -4.35 8.61
N THR A 77 12.67 -4.31 9.76
CA THR A 77 12.39 -5.48 10.61
C THR A 77 10.91 -5.56 11.00
N TRP A 78 10.44 -6.78 11.29
CA TRP A 78 9.05 -7.06 11.64
C TRP A 78 8.97 -7.81 12.97
N GLN A 79 8.11 -7.31 13.86
CA GLN A 79 7.76 -7.99 15.10
C GLN A 79 7.04 -9.33 14.82
N PRO A 80 6.95 -10.23 15.81
CA PRO A 80 6.16 -11.45 15.69
C PRO A 80 4.73 -11.18 15.23
N ALA A 81 4.14 -12.14 14.52
CA ALA A 81 2.75 -12.03 14.09
C ALA A 81 1.81 -12.02 15.30
N ILE A 82 0.77 -11.20 15.22
CA ILE A 82 -0.31 -11.12 16.20
C ILE A 82 -1.57 -11.63 15.53
N ASP A 83 -2.20 -12.65 16.11
CA ASP A 83 -3.50 -13.14 15.65
C ASP A 83 -4.60 -12.14 16.04
N ILE A 84 -5.37 -11.70 15.05
CA ILE A 84 -6.52 -10.81 15.24
C ILE A 84 -7.79 -11.64 15.37
N VAL A 85 -8.01 -12.59 14.44
CA VAL A 85 -9.18 -13.48 14.46
C VAL A 85 -8.93 -14.75 13.65
N ASN A 86 -9.42 -15.87 14.19
CA ASN A 86 -9.42 -17.18 13.55
C ASN A 86 -10.72 -17.93 13.93
N PRO A 87 -11.61 -18.28 12.97
CA PRO A 87 -11.47 -18.05 11.53
C PRO A 87 -11.80 -16.60 11.12
N GLY A 88 -11.20 -16.13 10.01
CA GLY A 88 -11.53 -14.86 9.38
C GLY A 88 -10.91 -14.70 7.99
N PHE A 89 -11.55 -13.87 7.16
CA PHE A 89 -11.16 -13.61 5.77
C PHE A 89 -10.93 -12.12 5.54
N GLN A 90 -9.77 -11.75 4.97
CA GLN A 90 -9.45 -10.34 4.74
C GLN A 90 -10.15 -9.84 3.48
N GLY A 91 -11.23 -9.06 3.67
CA GLY A 91 -12.00 -8.42 2.59
C GLY A 91 -11.26 -7.26 1.89
N GLY A 92 -10.03 -6.96 2.33
CA GLY A 92 -9.12 -6.01 1.68
C GLY A 92 -9.10 -4.60 2.27
N GLY A 93 -9.84 -4.32 3.35
CA GLY A 93 -9.86 -2.99 3.98
C GLY A 93 -9.08 -2.93 5.30
N ALA A 94 -8.17 -1.96 5.41
CA ALA A 94 -7.60 -1.49 6.66
C ALA A 94 -7.50 0.05 6.59
N ILE A 95 -7.87 0.74 7.67
CA ILE A 95 -7.74 2.20 7.78
C ILE A 95 -7.23 2.59 9.16
N VAL A 96 -6.66 3.79 9.25
CA VAL A 96 -6.24 4.40 10.52
C VAL A 96 -7.26 5.47 10.88
N ASP A 97 -7.77 5.44 12.12
CA ASP A 97 -8.42 6.61 12.71
C ASP A 97 -7.34 7.55 13.22
N GLU A 98 -7.07 8.61 12.47
CA GLU A 98 -6.02 9.59 12.82
C GLU A 98 -6.32 10.37 14.11
N THR A 99 -7.59 10.41 14.55
CA THR A 99 -7.96 11.08 15.79
C THR A 99 -7.39 10.31 16.99
N THR A 100 -7.63 9.00 17.02
CA THR A 100 -7.30 8.12 18.14
C THR A 100 -5.96 7.41 17.97
N GLY A 101 -5.56 7.11 16.73
CA GLY A 101 -4.44 6.24 16.39
C GLY A 101 -4.83 4.77 16.19
N ASP A 102 -6.12 4.44 16.28
CA ASP A 102 -6.58 3.06 16.10
C ASP A 102 -6.48 2.59 14.66
N ILE A 103 -6.25 1.29 14.50
CA ILE A 103 -6.33 0.61 13.21
C ILE A 103 -7.63 -0.19 13.15
N LEU A 104 -8.39 0.04 12.09
CA LEU A 104 -9.67 -0.59 11.82
C LEU A 104 -9.49 -1.58 10.66
N LEU A 105 -9.80 -2.85 10.93
CA LEU A 105 -9.72 -3.94 9.96
C LEU A 105 -11.13 -4.43 9.60
N PHE A 106 -11.40 -4.53 8.29
CA PHE A 106 -12.67 -5.02 7.76
C PHE A 106 -12.49 -6.49 7.37
N ILE A 107 -13.10 -7.36 8.17
CA ILE A 107 -12.90 -8.81 8.09
C ILE A 107 -14.25 -9.47 7.83
N GLU A 108 -14.24 -10.47 6.96
CA GLU A 108 -15.41 -11.26 6.60
C GLU A 108 -15.28 -12.66 7.20
N GLU A 109 -16.40 -13.37 7.33
CA GLU A 109 -16.40 -14.77 7.79
C GLU A 109 -15.90 -15.74 6.69
N GLY A 110 -15.94 -15.32 5.43
CA GLY A 110 -15.51 -16.12 4.29
C GLY A 110 -15.81 -15.43 2.95
N HIS A 111 -15.50 -16.08 1.83
CA HIS A 111 -15.65 -15.48 0.51
C HIS A 111 -16.99 -15.83 -0.17
N SER A 112 -18.00 -14.95 -0.03
CA SER A 112 -19.24 -14.70 -0.83
C SER A 112 -20.38 -14.19 0.06
N ILE A 113 -21.05 -13.07 -0.30
CA ILE A 113 -22.03 -12.28 0.51
C ILE A 113 -21.93 -12.57 2.01
N ALA A 114 -20.73 -12.42 2.57
CA ALA A 114 -20.51 -12.66 3.98
C ALA A 114 -20.91 -11.40 4.76
N PRO A 115 -21.45 -11.55 5.98
CA PRO A 115 -21.62 -10.40 6.87
C PRO A 115 -20.25 -9.73 7.10
N VAL A 116 -20.18 -8.42 6.83
CA VAL A 116 -18.97 -7.63 7.10
C VAL A 116 -18.83 -7.42 8.60
N MET A 117 -17.68 -7.75 9.17
CA MET A 117 -17.35 -7.56 10.58
C MET A 117 -16.23 -6.53 10.69
N LEU A 118 -16.33 -5.62 11.68
CA LEU A 118 -15.30 -4.62 11.94
C LEU A 118 -14.54 -4.98 13.21
N TYR A 119 -13.22 -5.00 13.10
CA TYR A 119 -12.33 -5.19 14.24
C TYR A 119 -11.53 -3.91 14.45
N ARG A 120 -11.42 -3.49 15.72
CA ARG A 120 -10.62 -2.34 16.14
C ARG A 120 -9.44 -2.86 16.95
N ALA A 121 -8.23 -2.50 16.56
CA ALA A 121 -7.02 -2.81 17.29
C ALA A 121 -6.35 -1.51 17.74
N HIS A 122 -6.05 -1.42 19.04
CA HIS A 122 -5.20 -0.36 19.59
C HIS A 122 -3.78 -0.92 19.71
N ILE A 123 -2.91 -0.57 18.77
CA ILE A 123 -1.55 -1.12 18.71
C ILE A 123 -0.58 -0.11 19.34
N MET A 124 -0.52 -0.08 20.68
CA MET A 124 0.51 0.62 21.45
C MET A 124 0.92 -0.23 22.65
N GLU A 125 2.19 -0.65 22.72
CA GLU A 125 2.88 -1.42 23.77
C GLU A 125 2.21 -2.74 24.28
N ASN A 126 0.89 -2.90 24.17
CA ASN A 126 0.09 -4.08 24.47
C ASN A 126 -1.09 -4.12 23.48
N VAL A 127 -1.21 -5.20 22.71
CA VAL A 127 -2.30 -5.34 21.72
C VAL A 127 -3.60 -5.68 22.43
N GLU A 128 -4.51 -4.72 22.54
CA GLU A 128 -5.92 -5.00 22.84
C GLU A 128 -6.72 -5.02 21.53
N THR A 129 -7.15 -6.21 21.12
CA THR A 129 -8.10 -6.40 20.02
C THR A 129 -9.52 -6.31 20.58
N ARG A 130 -10.34 -5.39 20.08
CA ARG A 130 -11.76 -5.27 20.45
C ARG A 130 -12.64 -5.45 19.23
N GLN A 131 -13.41 -6.54 19.21
CA GLN A 131 -14.36 -6.87 18.16
C GLN A 131 -15.66 -6.07 18.34
N HIS A 132 -16.14 -5.43 17.27
CA HIS A 132 -17.46 -4.80 17.24
C HIS A 132 -18.23 -5.26 16.00
N ASN A 133 -19.31 -6.01 16.20
CA ASN A 133 -20.10 -6.55 15.10
C ASN A 133 -21.09 -5.49 14.61
N TYR A 134 -20.84 -4.91 13.44
CA TYR A 134 -21.78 -4.01 12.78
C TYR A 134 -22.48 -4.77 11.65
N LYS A 135 -23.81 -4.88 11.71
CA LYS A 135 -24.58 -5.31 10.55
C LYS A 135 -24.76 -4.13 9.61
N ALA A 136 -24.23 -4.22 8.39
CA ALA A 136 -24.66 -3.34 7.30
C ALA A 136 -26.17 -3.53 7.10
N LYS A 137 -26.92 -2.42 7.05
CA LYS A 137 -28.37 -2.42 6.78
C LYS A 137 -28.65 -2.67 5.31
#